data_AF-A0A9X8CHV9-F1
#
_entry.id   AF-A0A9X8CHV9-F1
#
_cell.length_a   1.000
_cell.length_b   1.000
_cell.length_c   1.000
_cell.angle_alpha   90.00
_cell.angle_beta   90.00
_cell.angle_gamma   90.00
#
_symmetry.space_group_name_H-M   'P 1'
#
loop_
_entity.id
_entity.type
_entity.pdbx_description
1 polymer ?
#
loop_
_entity_poly.entity_id
_entity_poly.type
_entity_poly.pdbx_seq_one_letter_code
_entity_poly.pdbx_strand_id
1 'polypeptide(L)'
;MSIPTLAIVGRPNVGKSTLFNRMAGERISIVEDVPGVTRDRIYAHSEWLGREFSIIDTGGIEMSDEPFMDQIKHQAQIAIEEADVIILVTSGREGVTDADEYVAKILYKSDKPVILAVNKVDNPEMRSDIYEFYSLGLGEPIPVSGSHGIGLGDVLDEAIKHFKPVEAEEEDDIIRFSLIGRPNVGKSSLINAMLGEDRVIVSNVAGTTRDAIDTSFVSNTGQEFIMIDTAGMRKKGKVYENTEKYSAMRAMRAIDRSDVVLVVLNAEEGIREYDKRIAGFAHDAGKGIVIVVNKWDTLDKDNHTMKEFEEDIRSEFRYLDYAPIVYVSAKTKQRLHQLPEIIETVSQNQTLRIPSSILNDVIMDAVAINPTPTDKGKRLKIFYATQVAIKPPTFVVFVNEEELMHFSYSRFLENQIRRAFEFEGTPIRILTRRRK
;
A
#
# COMPACT_ATOMS: atom_id res chain seq x y z
N MET A 1 -7.25 -3.64 8.54
CA MET A 1 -6.95 -2.41 9.31
C MET A 1 -6.06 -1.45 8.52
N SER A 2 -6.27 -0.15 8.68
CA SER A 2 -5.40 0.89 8.09
C SER A 2 -4.11 1.00 8.88
N ILE A 3 -2.97 0.80 8.21
CA ILE A 3 -1.65 1.14 8.77
C ILE A 3 -1.65 2.64 9.12
N PRO A 4 -1.28 3.06 10.35
CA PRO A 4 -1.22 4.47 10.71
C PRO A 4 -0.31 5.24 9.76
N THR A 5 -0.69 6.46 9.41
CA THR A 5 0.07 7.28 8.46
C THR A 5 0.72 8.47 9.16
N LEU A 6 2.02 8.68 8.91
CA LEU A 6 2.85 9.76 9.44
C LEU A 6 3.27 10.68 8.29
N ALA A 7 2.90 11.96 8.30
CA ALA A 7 3.35 12.92 7.27
C ALA A 7 4.45 13.83 7.78
N ILE A 8 5.49 14.04 6.96
CA ILE A 8 6.54 15.02 7.17
C ILE A 8 6.22 16.26 6.35
N VAL A 9 6.03 17.39 7.03
CA VAL A 9 5.72 18.69 6.43
C VAL A 9 6.69 19.76 6.93
N GLY A 10 6.86 20.83 6.17
CA GLY A 10 7.74 21.95 6.52
C GLY A 10 8.19 22.69 5.27
N ARG A 11 8.76 23.88 5.42
CA ARG A 11 9.25 24.66 4.27
C ARG A 11 10.37 23.91 3.51
N PRO A 12 10.69 24.28 2.26
CA PRO A 12 11.81 23.69 1.53
C PRO A 12 13.15 23.80 2.28
N ASN A 13 14.05 22.85 2.03
CA ASN A 13 15.43 22.83 2.55
C ASN A 13 15.61 22.69 4.08
N VAL A 14 14.57 22.37 4.85
CA VAL A 14 14.68 22.02 6.29
C VAL A 14 15.17 20.59 6.54
N GLY A 15 15.30 19.77 5.48
CA GLY A 15 15.79 18.38 5.56
C GLY A 15 14.72 17.31 5.73
N LYS A 16 13.48 17.57 5.25
CA LYS A 16 12.37 16.60 5.23
C LYS A 16 12.76 15.26 4.61
N SER A 17 13.30 15.28 3.39
CA SER A 17 13.67 14.05 2.67
C SER A 17 14.82 13.28 3.33
N THR A 18 15.70 13.98 4.06
CA THR A 18 16.75 13.32 4.86
C THR A 18 16.15 12.54 6.02
N LEU A 19 15.19 13.13 6.74
CA LEU A 19 14.46 12.46 7.81
C LEU A 19 13.60 11.32 7.27
N PHE A 20 12.88 11.55 6.17
CA PHE A 20 12.07 10.54 5.47
C PHE A 20 12.91 9.31 5.12
N ASN A 21 14.03 9.49 4.42
CA ASN A 21 14.86 8.37 3.97
C ASN A 21 15.44 7.58 5.14
N ARG A 22 15.74 8.26 6.26
CA ARG A 22 16.22 7.59 7.47
C ARG A 22 15.12 6.77 8.12
N MET A 23 13.93 7.34 8.31
CA MET A 23 12.76 6.65 8.87
C MET A 23 12.30 5.48 7.98
N ALA A 24 12.35 5.64 6.65
CA ALA A 24 12.01 4.59 5.69
C ALA A 24 13.08 3.48 5.57
N GLY A 25 14.33 3.77 5.94
CA GLY A 25 15.48 2.90 5.70
C GLY A 25 15.78 1.86 6.78
N GLU A 26 15.15 1.91 7.95
CA GLU A 26 15.47 1.01 9.07
C GLU A 26 15.03 -0.45 8.87
N ARG A 27 14.25 -0.76 7.82
CA ARG A 27 14.03 -2.13 7.31
C ARG A 27 14.00 -2.19 5.77
N ILE A 28 15.18 -2.21 5.14
CA ILE A 28 15.33 -2.91 3.85
C ILE A 28 16.07 -4.21 4.14
N SER A 29 15.36 -5.17 4.76
CA SER A 29 15.84 -6.56 4.80
C SER A 29 15.05 -7.38 3.78
N ILE A 30 15.69 -7.59 2.63
CA ILE A 30 15.41 -8.67 1.67
C ILE A 30 14.06 -8.56 0.94
N VAL A 31 13.99 -7.66 -0.05
CA VAL A 31 13.33 -7.95 -1.33
C VAL A 31 14.24 -7.36 -2.41
N GLU A 32 14.63 -8.21 -3.36
CA GLU A 32 15.58 -7.93 -4.43
C GLU A 32 15.24 -6.68 -5.24
N ASP A 33 16.28 -6.05 -5.77
CA ASP A 33 16.23 -4.93 -6.71
C ASP A 33 15.29 -5.25 -7.90
N VAL A 34 14.04 -4.79 -7.82
CA VAL A 34 13.22 -4.60 -9.01
C VAL A 34 13.69 -3.30 -9.68
N PRO A 35 14.22 -3.32 -10.91
CA PRO A 35 14.55 -2.11 -11.64
C PRO A 35 13.27 -1.30 -11.89
N GLY A 36 13.19 -0.08 -11.33
CA GLY A 36 12.04 0.82 -11.51
C GLY A 36 11.57 1.57 -10.26
N VAL A 37 12.05 1.22 -9.06
CA VAL A 37 11.54 1.75 -7.77
C VAL A 37 12.44 2.81 -7.09
N THR A 38 13.37 3.41 -7.82
CA THR A 38 14.37 4.31 -7.23
C THR A 38 14.06 5.81 -7.40
N ARG A 39 14.22 6.51 -6.26
CA ARG A 39 14.51 7.95 -6.00
C ARG A 39 13.36 8.92 -5.72
N ASP A 40 12.12 8.66 -6.11
CA ASP A 40 10.97 9.54 -5.80
C ASP A 40 10.02 8.94 -4.75
N ARG A 41 10.57 8.45 -3.63
CA ARG A 41 9.76 7.83 -2.57
C ARG A 41 9.09 8.92 -1.76
N ILE A 42 7.84 9.19 -2.08
CA ILE A 42 6.94 10.08 -1.31
C ILE A 42 6.20 9.30 -0.24
N TYR A 43 6.15 7.98 -0.38
CA TYR A 43 5.48 7.06 0.52
C TYR A 43 6.41 5.88 0.80
N ALA A 44 6.45 5.41 2.04
CA ALA A 44 7.17 4.20 2.43
C ALA A 44 6.49 3.54 3.63
N HIS A 45 6.68 2.23 3.79
CA HIS A 45 6.37 1.54 5.04
C HIS A 45 7.58 1.58 5.96
N SER A 46 7.33 1.73 7.25
CA SER A 46 8.34 1.71 8.31
C SER A 46 7.80 0.95 9.52
N GLU A 47 8.70 0.56 10.41
CA GLU A 47 8.37 -0.07 11.69
C GLU A 47 9.23 0.55 12.78
N TRP A 48 8.60 0.92 13.89
CA TRP A 48 9.30 1.35 15.09
C TRP A 48 8.70 0.63 16.30
N LEU A 49 9.56 0.04 17.15
CA LEU A 49 9.16 -0.73 18.33
C LEU A 49 8.09 -1.82 18.06
N GLY A 50 8.17 -2.51 16.92
CA GLY A 50 7.21 -3.54 16.53
C GLY A 50 5.89 -3.01 15.97
N ARG A 51 5.76 -1.69 15.81
CA ARG A 51 4.56 -1.05 15.26
C ARG A 51 4.82 -0.58 13.85
N GLU A 52 4.09 -1.16 12.91
CA GLU A 52 4.14 -0.77 11.49
C GLU A 52 3.33 0.51 11.26
N PHE A 53 3.87 1.40 10.43
CA PHE A 53 3.22 2.62 9.98
C PHE A 53 3.70 3.00 8.58
N SER A 54 2.92 3.82 7.90
CA SER A 54 3.26 4.40 6.61
C SER A 54 3.78 5.82 6.82
N ILE A 55 4.78 6.23 6.04
CA ILE A 55 5.36 7.57 6.11
C ILE A 55 5.25 8.29 4.78
N ILE A 56 4.96 9.59 4.83
CA ILE A 56 4.74 10.45 3.67
C ILE A 56 5.68 11.66 3.70
N ASP A 57 6.43 11.93 2.61
CA ASP A 57 7.14 13.20 2.40
C ASP A 57 6.30 14.13 1.53
N THR A 58 5.58 15.08 2.15
CA THR A 58 4.75 16.03 1.38
C THR A 58 5.60 16.98 0.54
N GLY A 59 6.88 17.17 0.88
CA GLY A 59 7.82 17.97 0.10
C GLY A 59 8.11 17.40 -1.28
N GLY A 60 8.03 16.08 -1.44
CA GLY A 60 8.27 15.43 -2.73
C GLY A 60 7.12 15.59 -3.74
N ILE A 61 5.97 16.11 -3.30
CA ILE A 61 4.78 16.37 -4.12
C ILE A 61 4.82 17.82 -4.59
N GLU A 62 5.78 18.14 -5.47
CA GLU A 62 5.89 19.49 -6.02
C GLU A 62 4.80 19.75 -7.06
N MET A 63 4.09 20.87 -6.88
CA MET A 63 3.21 21.45 -7.89
C MET A 63 4.05 22.46 -8.69
N SER A 64 4.48 22.09 -9.90
CA SER A 64 5.12 23.05 -10.79
C SER A 64 4.14 24.18 -11.11
N ASP A 65 4.64 25.42 -11.14
CA ASP A 65 3.93 26.64 -11.55
C ASP A 65 3.14 27.44 -10.49
N GLU A 66 3.14 27.04 -9.21
CA GLU A 66 2.47 27.80 -8.14
C GLU A 66 3.42 28.70 -7.31
N PRO A 67 2.92 29.83 -6.74
CA PRO A 67 3.67 30.62 -5.78
C PRO A 67 4.13 29.81 -4.56
N PHE A 68 5.32 30.14 -4.03
CA PHE A 68 5.95 29.43 -2.91
C PHE A 68 5.04 29.20 -1.70
N MET A 69 4.25 30.21 -1.30
CA MET A 69 3.34 30.09 -0.15
C MET A 69 2.16 29.15 -0.41
N ASP A 70 1.67 29.10 -1.65
CA ASP A 70 0.59 28.19 -2.05
C ASP A 70 1.09 26.74 -2.07
N GLN A 71 2.31 26.51 -2.52
CA GLN A 71 2.94 25.18 -2.45
C GLN A 71 3.02 24.69 -0.99
N ILE A 72 3.49 25.54 -0.08
CA ILE A 72 3.58 25.20 1.35
C ILE A 72 2.19 24.90 1.94
N LYS A 73 1.19 25.72 1.59
CA LYS A 73 -0.19 25.51 2.01
C LYS A 73 -0.73 24.17 1.52
N HIS A 74 -0.49 23.82 0.26
CA HIS A 74 -0.92 22.54 -0.32
C HIS A 74 -0.23 21.34 0.34
N GLN A 75 1.07 21.43 0.62
CA GLN A 75 1.78 20.38 1.38
C GLN A 75 1.17 20.15 2.76
N ALA A 76 0.85 21.23 3.48
CA ALA A 76 0.18 21.14 4.78
C ALA A 76 -1.23 20.54 4.66
N GLN A 77 -2.01 20.92 3.64
CA GLN A 77 -3.33 20.35 3.40
C GLN A 77 -3.28 18.85 3.09
N ILE A 78 -2.31 18.42 2.29
CA ILE A 78 -2.08 16.99 2.00
C ILE A 78 -1.76 16.24 3.29
N ALA A 79 -0.85 16.74 4.12
CA ALA A 79 -0.55 16.13 5.42
C ALA A 79 -1.81 16.02 6.30
N ILE A 80 -2.62 17.10 6.34
CA ILE A 80 -3.87 17.15 7.09
C ILE A 80 -4.92 16.18 6.54
N GLU A 81 -4.95 15.88 5.25
CA GLU A 81 -5.92 14.95 4.68
C GLU A 81 -5.49 13.49 4.84
N GLU A 82 -4.18 13.23 4.76
CA GLU A 82 -3.66 11.89 4.57
C GLU A 82 -3.10 11.24 5.84
N ALA A 83 -2.54 12.01 6.78
CA ALA A 83 -1.81 11.44 7.91
C ALA A 83 -2.61 11.40 9.21
N ASP A 84 -2.43 10.37 10.02
CA ASP A 84 -2.95 10.33 11.39
C ASP A 84 -2.15 11.22 12.34
N VAL A 85 -0.84 11.36 12.08
CA VAL A 85 0.11 12.19 12.85
C VAL A 85 0.98 13.00 11.88
N ILE A 86 1.27 14.25 12.22
CA ILE A 86 2.04 15.16 11.37
C ILE A 86 3.34 15.55 12.09
N ILE A 87 4.47 15.49 11.40
CA ILE A 87 5.75 16.03 11.86
C ILE A 87 5.99 17.35 11.11
N LEU A 88 5.92 18.47 11.84
CA LEU A 88 6.41 19.75 11.33
C LEU A 88 7.93 19.79 11.52
N VAL A 89 8.66 19.80 10.41
CA VAL A 89 10.12 19.92 10.39
C VAL A 89 10.51 21.38 10.18
N THR A 90 11.24 21.93 11.13
CA THR A 90 11.90 23.23 11.03
C THR A 90 13.42 23.05 11.02
N SER A 91 14.19 24.14 11.00
CA SER A 91 15.65 24.07 10.94
C SER A 91 16.28 24.95 12.01
N GLY A 92 17.01 24.33 12.94
CA GLY A 92 17.72 25.03 14.01
C GLY A 92 18.87 25.92 13.53
N ARG A 93 19.27 25.83 12.24
CA ARG A 93 20.29 26.73 11.66
C ARG A 93 19.74 28.09 11.26
N GLU A 94 18.51 28.11 10.76
CA GLU A 94 17.89 29.35 10.25
C GLU A 94 16.87 29.93 11.23
N GLY A 95 16.57 29.20 12.30
CA GLY A 95 15.59 29.58 13.30
C GLY A 95 14.14 29.52 12.82
N VAL A 96 13.24 30.13 13.59
CA VAL A 96 11.82 30.30 13.23
C VAL A 96 11.66 31.33 12.12
N THR A 97 10.95 30.97 11.05
CA THR A 97 10.66 31.85 9.92
C THR A 97 9.16 32.10 9.73
N ASP A 98 8.78 33.13 8.97
CA ASP A 98 7.38 33.42 8.60
C ASP A 98 6.69 32.23 7.92
N ALA A 99 7.44 31.44 7.15
CA ALA A 99 6.92 30.24 6.50
C ALA A 99 6.62 29.13 7.52
N ASP A 100 7.45 28.99 8.56
CA ASP A 100 7.23 28.01 9.64
C ASP A 100 6.02 28.40 10.48
N GLU A 101 5.88 29.70 10.81
CA GLU A 101 4.67 30.21 11.49
C GLU A 101 3.40 29.99 10.66
N TYR A 102 3.49 30.22 9.35
CA TYR A 102 2.35 30.05 8.46
C TYR A 102 1.88 28.59 8.42
N VAL A 103 2.80 27.64 8.30
CA VAL A 103 2.48 26.20 8.35
C VAL A 103 1.93 25.82 9.71
N ALA A 104 2.57 26.24 10.80
CA ALA A 104 2.12 25.95 12.16
C ALA A 104 0.67 26.42 12.37
N LYS A 105 0.31 27.62 11.90
CA LYS A 105 -1.07 28.16 11.96
C LYS A 105 -2.08 27.32 11.16
N ILE A 106 -1.68 26.70 10.06
CA ILE A 106 -2.54 25.80 9.27
C ILE A 106 -2.74 24.48 10.02
N LEU A 107 -1.65 23.87 10.49
CA LEU A 107 -1.68 22.58 11.18
C LEU A 107 -2.42 22.66 12.51
N TYR A 108 -2.25 23.76 13.27
CA TYR A 108 -2.95 23.99 14.52
C TYR A 108 -4.48 23.95 14.39
N LYS A 109 -5.02 24.34 13.22
CA LYS A 109 -6.48 24.33 12.95
C LYS A 109 -7.02 22.97 12.52
N SER A 110 -6.17 21.97 12.37
CA SER A 110 -6.54 20.66 11.81
C SER A 110 -7.01 19.62 12.83
N ASP A 111 -6.88 19.92 14.12
CA ASP A 111 -7.11 19.00 15.25
C ASP A 111 -6.29 17.69 15.20
N LYS A 112 -5.34 17.58 14.26
CA LYS A 112 -4.42 16.43 14.18
C LYS A 112 -3.26 16.59 15.16
N PRO A 113 -2.74 15.48 15.73
CA PRO A 113 -1.50 15.50 16.49
C PRO A 113 -0.33 16.00 15.61
N VAL A 114 0.35 17.05 16.08
CA VAL A 114 1.51 17.63 15.41
C VAL A 114 2.73 17.53 16.32
N ILE A 115 3.82 16.99 15.79
CA ILE A 115 5.12 16.88 16.45
C ILE A 115 6.06 17.88 15.82
N LEU A 116 6.67 18.74 16.63
CA LEU A 116 7.62 19.74 16.17
C LEU A 116 9.05 19.17 16.22
N ALA A 117 9.64 18.90 15.05
CA ALA A 117 11.00 18.42 14.91
C ALA A 117 11.92 19.53 14.40
N VAL A 118 12.88 19.96 15.23
CA VAL A 118 13.86 21.00 14.88
C VAL A 118 15.10 20.33 14.31
N ASN A 119 15.22 20.31 12.98
CA ASN A 119 16.30 19.59 12.29
C ASN A 119 17.60 20.42 12.19
N LYS A 120 18.69 19.74 11.80
CA LYS A 120 20.05 20.30 11.68
C LYS A 120 20.66 20.75 13.01
N VAL A 121 20.22 20.17 14.13
CA VAL A 121 20.80 20.38 15.46
C VAL A 121 21.95 19.37 15.65
N ASP A 122 23.11 19.71 15.08
CA ASP A 122 24.24 18.78 14.96
C ASP A 122 25.15 18.76 16.20
N ASN A 123 25.03 19.75 17.09
CA ASN A 123 25.86 19.87 18.29
C ASN A 123 25.04 20.24 19.55
N PRO A 124 25.57 20.01 20.77
CA PRO A 124 24.85 20.31 22.01
C PRO A 124 24.56 21.79 22.25
N GLU A 125 25.40 22.70 21.73
CA GLU A 125 25.24 24.16 21.92
C GLU A 125 23.98 24.68 21.24
N MET A 126 23.69 24.19 20.02
CA MET A 126 22.47 24.48 19.28
C MET A 126 21.19 24.00 19.97
N ARG A 127 21.28 23.14 21.01
CA ARG A 127 20.10 22.76 21.80
C ARG A 127 19.59 23.90 22.66
N SER A 128 20.46 24.85 23.02
CA SER A 128 20.04 26.03 23.78
C SER A 128 19.21 27.01 22.95
N ASP A 129 19.35 26.98 21.63
CA ASP A 129 18.60 27.83 20.70
C ASP A 129 17.19 27.27 20.38
N ILE A 130 16.81 26.13 20.96
CA ILE A 130 15.51 25.50 20.70
C ILE A 130 14.35 26.30 21.30
N TYR A 131 14.61 27.13 22.34
CA TYR A 131 13.55 27.82 23.08
C TYR A 131 12.67 28.72 22.19
N GLU A 132 13.21 29.31 21.13
CA GLU A 132 12.41 30.14 20.22
C GLU A 132 11.30 29.34 19.52
N PHE A 133 11.48 28.04 19.30
CA PHE A 133 10.53 27.20 18.56
C PHE A 133 9.25 26.92 19.36
N TYR A 134 9.26 27.12 20.68
CA TYR A 134 8.03 27.13 21.48
C TYR A 134 7.03 28.20 21.03
N SER A 135 7.50 29.29 20.40
CA SER A 135 6.63 30.34 19.85
C SER A 135 5.63 29.83 18.79
N LEU A 136 5.92 28.68 18.15
CA LEU A 136 5.03 28.06 17.18
C LEU A 136 3.77 27.43 17.82
N GLY A 137 3.77 27.22 19.15
CA GLY A 137 2.60 26.74 19.89
C GLY A 137 2.22 25.28 19.64
N LEU A 138 3.18 24.44 19.22
CA LEU A 138 2.95 23.04 18.84
C LEU A 138 3.52 22.02 19.87
N GLY A 139 3.65 22.42 21.13
CA GLY A 139 4.19 21.57 22.19
C GLY A 139 5.72 21.62 22.29
N GLU A 140 6.32 20.56 22.84
CA GLU A 140 7.76 20.47 23.09
C GLU A 140 8.52 20.24 21.76
N PRO A 141 9.43 21.15 21.34
CA PRO A 141 10.27 20.96 20.17
C PRO A 141 11.33 19.89 20.40
N ILE A 142 11.37 18.89 19.51
CA ILE A 142 12.33 17.78 19.56
C ILE A 142 13.52 18.09 18.64
N PRO A 143 14.75 18.25 19.16
CA PRO A 143 15.93 18.45 18.32
C PRO A 143 16.31 17.18 17.58
N VAL A 144 16.49 17.31 16.27
CA VAL A 144 16.93 16.20 15.42
C VAL A 144 18.09 16.59 14.52
N SER A 145 18.87 15.58 14.12
CA SER A 145 19.83 15.70 13.04
C SER A 145 19.60 14.57 12.05
N GLY A 146 18.95 14.86 10.91
CA GLY A 146 18.70 13.86 9.88
C GLY A 146 19.99 13.27 9.29
N SER A 147 21.08 14.05 9.22
CA SER A 147 22.39 13.58 8.75
C SER A 147 23.05 12.61 9.72
N HIS A 148 22.92 12.83 11.03
CA HIS A 148 23.57 12.00 12.06
C HIS A 148 22.64 10.99 12.74
N GLY A 149 21.33 11.05 12.50
CA GLY A 149 20.32 10.18 13.11
C GLY A 149 19.99 10.51 14.57
N ILE A 150 20.41 11.67 15.07
CA ILE A 150 20.20 12.09 16.46
C ILE A 150 18.74 12.54 16.64
N GLY A 151 18.11 12.14 17.76
CA GLY A 151 16.76 12.56 18.15
C GLY A 151 15.63 11.93 17.33
N LEU A 152 15.94 11.08 16.35
CA LEU A 152 14.94 10.45 15.50
C LEU A 152 14.04 9.49 16.29
N GLY A 153 14.63 8.73 17.21
CA GLY A 153 13.91 7.82 18.09
C GLY A 153 12.89 8.57 18.96
N ASP A 154 13.25 9.74 19.48
CA ASP A 154 12.35 10.56 20.31
C ASP A 154 11.13 11.04 19.51
N VAL A 155 11.32 11.43 18.24
CA VAL A 155 10.22 11.79 17.33
C VAL A 155 9.31 10.59 17.05
N LEU A 156 9.87 9.41 16.80
CA LEU A 156 9.09 8.20 16.53
C LEU A 156 8.37 7.68 17.78
N ASP A 157 9.00 7.76 18.95
CA ASP A 157 8.40 7.44 20.24
C ASP A 157 7.20 8.33 20.52
N GLU A 158 7.31 9.63 20.24
CA GLU A 158 6.18 10.55 20.35
C GLU A 158 5.08 10.22 19.34
N ALA A 159 5.43 9.95 18.07
CA ALA A 159 4.46 9.60 17.03
C ALA A 159 3.62 8.36 17.38
N ILE A 160 4.26 7.31 17.91
CA ILE A 160 3.59 6.07 18.28
C ILE A 160 2.52 6.28 19.37
N LYS A 161 2.71 7.23 20.29
CA LYS A 161 1.72 7.52 21.35
C LYS A 161 0.37 7.97 20.78
N HIS A 162 0.40 8.64 19.64
CA HIS A 162 -0.78 9.17 18.96
C HIS A 162 -1.41 8.17 17.98
N PHE A 163 -0.70 7.11 17.62
CA PHE A 163 -1.28 6.04 16.82
C PHE A 163 -2.35 5.31 17.64
N LYS A 164 -3.55 5.18 17.07
CA LYS A 164 -4.65 4.43 17.70
C LYS A 164 -4.23 2.97 17.89
N PRO A 165 -4.40 2.38 19.08
CA PRO A 165 -4.02 1.00 19.34
C PRO A 165 -4.62 0.08 18.28
N VAL A 166 -3.83 -0.91 17.86
CA VAL A 166 -4.30 -1.98 16.98
C VAL A 166 -5.21 -2.84 17.85
N GLU A 167 -6.50 -2.50 17.91
CA GLU A 167 -7.50 -3.41 18.46
C GLU A 167 -7.56 -4.62 17.53
N ALA A 168 -7.50 -5.82 18.10
CA ALA A 168 -7.82 -7.02 17.34
C ALA A 168 -9.28 -6.88 16.92
N GLU A 169 -9.54 -6.59 15.65
CA GLU A 169 -10.91 -6.64 15.12
C GLU A 169 -11.45 -8.05 15.40
N GLU A 170 -12.69 -8.12 15.88
CA GLU A 170 -13.51 -9.31 15.65
C GLU A 170 -13.48 -9.57 14.14
N GLU A 171 -13.37 -10.84 13.72
CA GLU A 171 -13.46 -11.21 12.30
C GLU A 171 -14.87 -10.87 11.80
N ASP A 172 -15.12 -9.61 11.49
CA ASP A 172 -16.27 -9.19 10.72
C ASP A 172 -16.08 -9.77 9.32
N ASP A 173 -17.06 -10.52 8.84
CA ASP A 173 -17.07 -11.13 7.49
C ASP A 173 -17.05 -10.07 6.37
N ILE A 174 -16.95 -8.77 6.67
CA ILE A 174 -16.99 -7.67 5.71
C ILE A 174 -15.74 -7.64 4.84
N ILE A 175 -15.93 -7.74 3.51
CA ILE A 175 -14.83 -7.65 2.53
C ILE A 175 -14.57 -6.19 2.17
N ARG A 176 -13.35 -5.71 2.41
CA ARG A 176 -12.93 -4.36 2.03
C ARG A 176 -12.22 -4.40 0.68
N PHE A 177 -12.61 -3.56 -0.27
CA PHE A 177 -11.93 -3.50 -1.56
C PHE A 177 -11.81 -2.09 -2.12
N SER A 178 -10.85 -1.88 -3.02
CA SER A 178 -10.62 -0.61 -3.71
C SER A 178 -10.46 -0.81 -5.22
N LEU A 179 -10.69 0.28 -5.97
CA LEU A 179 -10.37 0.36 -7.40
C LEU A 179 -9.16 1.28 -7.57
N ILE A 180 -8.08 0.75 -8.14
CA ILE A 180 -6.86 1.50 -8.43
C ILE A 180 -6.58 1.55 -9.93
N GLY A 181 -5.75 2.48 -10.36
CA GLY A 181 -5.35 2.65 -11.76
C GLY A 181 -5.15 4.11 -12.12
N ARG A 182 -4.61 4.39 -13.31
CA ARG A 182 -4.39 5.76 -13.80
C ARG A 182 -5.66 6.62 -13.89
N PRO A 183 -5.53 7.95 -13.97
CA PRO A 183 -6.67 8.82 -14.27
C PRO A 183 -7.39 8.39 -15.56
N ASN A 184 -8.70 8.60 -15.61
CA ASN A 184 -9.56 8.38 -16.80
C ASN A 184 -9.73 6.93 -17.31
N VAL A 185 -9.24 5.90 -16.62
CA VAL A 185 -9.56 4.48 -16.95
C VAL A 185 -11.03 4.09 -16.70
N GLY A 186 -11.81 4.99 -16.11
CA GLY A 186 -13.24 4.78 -15.85
C GLY A 186 -13.58 4.18 -14.49
N LYS A 187 -12.68 4.30 -13.49
CA LYS A 187 -12.94 3.85 -12.11
C LYS A 187 -14.26 4.41 -11.54
N SER A 188 -14.50 5.72 -11.63
CA SER A 188 -15.75 6.32 -11.10
C SER A 188 -16.99 5.85 -11.85
N SER A 189 -16.87 5.62 -13.16
CA SER A 189 -17.95 5.04 -13.97
C SER A 189 -18.24 3.60 -13.56
N LEU A 190 -17.21 2.80 -13.29
CA LEU A 190 -17.37 1.42 -12.80
C LEU A 190 -18.10 1.36 -11.46
N ILE A 191 -17.71 2.21 -10.50
CA ILE A 191 -18.36 2.28 -9.19
C ILE A 191 -19.85 2.61 -9.34
N ASN A 192 -20.17 3.67 -10.07
CA ASN A 192 -21.56 4.09 -10.24
C ASN A 192 -22.39 3.03 -10.98
N ALA A 193 -21.80 2.39 -11.98
CA ALA A 193 -22.48 1.32 -12.71
C ALA A 193 -22.71 0.09 -11.83
N MET A 194 -21.73 -0.31 -11.01
CA MET A 194 -21.83 -1.45 -10.09
C MET A 194 -22.82 -1.20 -8.94
N LEU A 195 -22.83 0.01 -8.35
CA LEU A 195 -23.81 0.38 -7.32
C LEU A 195 -25.25 0.53 -7.86
N GLY A 196 -25.39 0.68 -9.18
CA GLY A 196 -26.68 0.77 -9.87
C GLY A 196 -27.12 -0.55 -10.54
N GLU A 197 -26.50 -1.68 -10.17
CA GLU A 197 -26.96 -3.03 -10.54
C GLU A 197 -28.03 -3.49 -9.55
N ASP A 198 -29.07 -4.17 -10.03
CA ASP A 198 -30.16 -4.70 -9.19
C ASP A 198 -29.66 -5.69 -8.11
N ARG A 199 -28.46 -6.25 -8.31
CA ARG A 199 -27.82 -7.23 -7.43
C ARG A 199 -27.04 -6.60 -6.27
N VAL A 200 -26.91 -5.27 -6.23
CA VAL A 200 -26.15 -4.54 -5.21
C VAL A 200 -27.10 -3.67 -4.41
N ILE A 201 -27.24 -3.95 -3.12
CA ILE A 201 -28.11 -3.18 -2.23
C ILE A 201 -27.24 -2.23 -1.40
N VAL A 202 -27.42 -0.93 -1.58
CA VAL A 202 -26.70 0.10 -0.80
C VAL A 202 -27.25 0.13 0.63
N SER A 203 -26.36 0.00 1.61
CA SER A 203 -26.73 0.09 3.03
C SER A 203 -26.58 1.54 3.51
N ASN A 204 -27.64 2.08 4.12
CA ASN A 204 -27.65 3.42 4.72
C ASN A 204 -27.47 3.38 6.25
N VAL A 205 -27.00 2.27 6.82
CA VAL A 205 -26.88 2.12 8.28
C VAL A 205 -25.88 3.16 8.81
N ALA A 206 -26.41 4.17 9.50
CA ALA A 206 -25.65 5.17 10.20
C ALA A 206 -24.98 4.53 11.43
N GLY A 207 -23.69 4.24 11.32
CA GLY A 207 -22.94 3.53 12.37
C GLY A 207 -21.50 3.17 12.02
N THR A 208 -21.07 3.26 10.76
CA THR A 208 -19.66 3.05 10.35
C THR A 208 -18.83 4.34 10.55
N THR A 209 -18.81 4.86 11.78
CA THR A 209 -18.20 6.14 12.15
C THR A 209 -16.68 6.05 12.28
N ARG A 210 -15.97 5.93 11.15
CA ARG A 210 -14.56 6.39 11.12
C ARG A 210 -14.20 7.19 9.89
N ASP A 211 -14.72 6.83 8.72
CA ASP A 211 -14.41 7.52 7.47
C ASP A 211 -15.69 7.74 6.66
N ALA A 212 -16.21 8.98 6.62
CA ALA A 212 -17.42 9.39 5.89
C ALA A 212 -17.30 9.32 4.34
N ILE A 213 -16.38 8.49 3.84
CA ILE A 213 -15.82 8.46 2.49
C ILE A 213 -15.98 7.08 1.82
N ASP A 214 -16.18 6.02 2.60
CA ASP A 214 -16.33 4.66 2.07
C ASP A 214 -17.80 4.36 1.75
N THR A 215 -18.05 3.47 0.78
CA THR A 215 -19.42 3.05 0.40
C THR A 215 -19.65 1.61 0.81
N SER A 216 -20.68 1.37 1.62
CA SER A 216 -21.09 0.03 2.04
C SER A 216 -22.24 -0.51 1.16
N PHE A 217 -22.16 -1.77 0.76
CA PHE A 217 -23.24 -2.45 0.07
C PHE A 217 -23.24 -3.95 0.38
N VAL A 218 -24.35 -4.61 0.09
CA VAL A 218 -24.53 -6.05 0.26
C VAL A 218 -24.75 -6.68 -1.12
N SER A 219 -24.07 -7.79 -1.39
CA SER A 219 -24.32 -8.60 -2.59
C SER A 219 -25.62 -9.40 -2.47
N ASN A 220 -26.02 -10.02 -3.58
CA ASN A 220 -27.08 -11.02 -3.64
C ASN A 220 -26.78 -12.29 -2.82
N THR A 221 -25.53 -12.60 -2.51
CA THR A 221 -25.13 -13.72 -1.64
C THR A 221 -25.30 -13.40 -0.15
N GLY A 222 -25.58 -12.13 0.19
CA GLY A 222 -25.64 -11.66 1.58
C GLY A 222 -24.28 -11.21 2.13
N GLN A 223 -23.22 -11.29 1.33
CA GLN A 223 -21.88 -10.83 1.68
C GLN A 223 -21.85 -9.30 1.77
N GLU A 224 -21.36 -8.79 2.90
CA GLU A 224 -21.16 -7.35 3.11
C GLU A 224 -19.84 -6.88 2.53
N PHE A 225 -19.88 -5.72 1.87
CA PHE A 225 -18.72 -5.10 1.27
C PHE A 225 -18.57 -3.65 1.73
N ILE A 226 -17.31 -3.24 1.92
CA ILE A 226 -16.93 -1.83 2.05
C ILE A 226 -15.99 -1.49 0.89
N MET A 227 -16.45 -0.59 0.04
CA MET A 227 -15.62 0.01 -0.99
C MET A 227 -14.84 1.19 -0.40
N ILE A 228 -13.52 1.03 -0.36
CA ILE A 228 -12.56 2.00 0.18
C ILE A 228 -12.37 3.17 -0.79
N ASP A 229 -12.38 4.39 -0.23
CA ASP A 229 -12.05 5.65 -0.91
C ASP A 229 -12.96 6.03 -2.10
N THR A 230 -14.27 6.07 -1.85
CA THR A 230 -15.24 6.47 -2.89
C THR A 230 -15.38 7.99 -3.06
N ALA A 231 -15.06 8.79 -2.02
CA ALA A 231 -15.21 10.25 -2.08
C ALA A 231 -14.09 10.96 -2.87
N GLY A 232 -12.84 10.46 -2.84
CA GLY A 232 -11.76 10.96 -3.70
C GLY A 232 -12.06 10.79 -5.20
N MET A 233 -12.92 9.83 -5.53
CA MET A 233 -13.39 9.59 -6.89
C MET A 233 -14.64 10.39 -7.29
N ARG A 234 -15.37 10.96 -6.31
CA ARG A 234 -16.57 11.80 -6.49
C ARG A 234 -16.25 13.30 -6.47
N LYS A 235 -15.24 13.75 -5.71
CA LYS A 235 -14.80 15.15 -5.66
C LYS A 235 -13.81 15.46 -6.78
N LYS A 236 -14.31 15.67 -8.00
CA LYS A 236 -13.51 16.37 -9.02
C LYS A 236 -13.28 17.81 -8.56
N GLY A 237 -12.03 18.28 -8.47
CA GLY A 237 -11.77 19.72 -8.51
C GLY A 237 -10.74 20.31 -7.57
N LYS A 238 -9.86 19.52 -6.94
CA LYS A 238 -8.70 20.10 -6.25
C LYS A 238 -7.48 20.10 -7.17
N VAL A 239 -6.78 21.24 -7.24
CA VAL A 239 -5.68 21.51 -8.20
C VAL A 239 -4.57 20.45 -8.10
N TYR A 240 -4.30 19.93 -6.89
CA TYR A 240 -3.24 18.95 -6.63
C TYR A 240 -3.55 17.49 -7.04
N GLU A 241 -4.81 17.16 -7.32
CA GLU A 241 -5.19 15.80 -7.76
C GLU A 241 -4.59 15.42 -9.11
N ASN A 242 -4.17 16.41 -9.91
CA ASN A 242 -3.58 16.19 -11.22
C ASN A 242 -2.14 15.67 -11.19
N THR A 243 -1.49 15.62 -10.02
CA THR A 243 -0.14 15.06 -9.93
C THR A 243 -0.16 13.55 -9.85
N GLU A 244 0.70 12.91 -10.65
CA GLU A 244 0.93 11.46 -10.63
C GLU A 244 1.32 10.98 -9.23
N LYS A 245 2.13 11.77 -8.53
CA LYS A 245 2.63 11.52 -7.17
C LYS A 245 1.51 11.44 -6.13
N TYR A 246 0.56 12.39 -6.14
CA TYR A 246 -0.58 12.36 -5.22
C TYR A 246 -1.56 11.23 -5.55
N SER A 247 -1.80 10.97 -6.84
CA SER A 247 -2.62 9.84 -7.29
C SER A 247 -2.04 8.49 -6.83
N ALA A 248 -0.72 8.33 -6.85
CA ALA A 248 -0.04 7.13 -6.37
C ALA A 248 -0.17 6.96 -4.85
N MET A 249 0.02 8.03 -4.08
CA MET A 249 -0.15 8.01 -2.62
C MET A 249 -1.57 7.61 -2.21
N ARG A 250 -2.60 8.19 -2.84
CA ARG A 250 -3.99 7.80 -2.59
C ARG A 250 -4.24 6.32 -2.91
N ALA A 251 -3.69 5.83 -4.02
CA ALA A 251 -3.80 4.43 -4.36
C ALA A 251 -3.15 3.53 -3.30
N MET A 252 -1.97 3.89 -2.78
CA MET A 252 -1.32 3.15 -1.68
C MET A 252 -2.17 3.13 -0.41
N ARG A 253 -2.74 4.26 0.00
CA ARG A 253 -3.63 4.34 1.16
C ARG A 253 -4.88 3.46 0.97
N ALA A 254 -5.45 3.45 -0.23
CA ALA A 254 -6.58 2.59 -0.57
C ALA A 254 -6.20 1.10 -0.53
N ILE A 255 -5.03 0.74 -1.06
CA ILE A 255 -4.46 -0.62 -1.00
C ILE A 255 -4.33 -1.06 0.46
N ASP A 256 -3.72 -0.26 1.33
CA ASP A 256 -3.48 -0.62 2.73
C ASP A 256 -4.77 -0.96 3.48
N ARG A 257 -5.84 -0.21 3.21
CA ARG A 257 -7.17 -0.39 3.81
C ARG A 257 -8.01 -1.51 3.20
N SER A 258 -7.60 -2.06 2.06
CA SER A 258 -8.34 -3.09 1.32
C SER A 258 -7.86 -4.51 1.66
N ASP A 259 -8.75 -5.49 1.57
CA ASP A 259 -8.42 -6.91 1.46
C ASP A 259 -8.11 -7.27 0.00
N VAL A 260 -8.97 -6.81 -0.93
CA VAL A 260 -8.91 -7.06 -2.37
C VAL A 260 -8.78 -5.75 -3.15
N VAL A 261 -7.95 -5.73 -4.19
CA VAL A 261 -7.65 -4.55 -5.01
C VAL A 261 -7.97 -4.84 -6.47
N LEU A 262 -8.82 -4.01 -7.06
CA LEU A 262 -9.18 -4.07 -8.48
C LEU A 262 -8.25 -3.15 -9.26
N VAL A 263 -7.31 -3.73 -10.02
CA VAL A 263 -6.41 -3.00 -10.92
C VAL A 263 -7.16 -2.70 -12.21
N VAL A 264 -7.63 -1.47 -12.37
CA VAL A 264 -8.45 -1.07 -13.53
C VAL A 264 -7.57 -0.59 -14.67
N LEU A 265 -7.62 -1.31 -15.79
CA LEU A 265 -6.95 -0.99 -17.05
C LEU A 265 -7.96 -0.41 -18.06
N ASN A 266 -7.46 0.39 -18.99
CA ASN A 266 -8.26 0.91 -20.11
C ASN A 266 -7.94 0.12 -21.39
N ALA A 267 -8.90 -0.62 -21.92
CA ALA A 267 -8.74 -1.42 -23.14
C ALA A 267 -8.26 -0.61 -24.36
N GLU A 268 -8.69 0.65 -24.50
CA GLU A 268 -8.34 1.51 -25.64
C GLU A 268 -6.87 1.96 -25.65
N GLU A 269 -6.32 2.19 -24.46
CA GLU A 269 -5.01 2.82 -24.31
C GLU A 269 -3.91 1.81 -23.97
N GLY A 270 -4.27 0.55 -23.76
CA GLY A 270 -3.37 -0.51 -23.34
C GLY A 270 -2.77 -0.28 -21.95
N ILE A 271 -1.69 -1.03 -21.68
CA ILE A 271 -0.98 -1.04 -20.41
C ILE A 271 0.13 0.03 -20.44
N ARG A 272 0.26 0.81 -19.36
CA ARG A 272 1.35 1.78 -19.20
C ARG A 272 2.22 1.47 -17.98
N GLU A 273 3.40 2.07 -17.93
CA GLU A 273 4.34 1.95 -16.80
C GLU A 273 3.72 2.33 -15.45
N TYR A 274 2.84 3.33 -15.43
CA TYR A 274 2.13 3.72 -14.22
C TYR A 274 1.19 2.62 -13.70
N ASP A 275 0.55 1.86 -14.61
CA ASP A 275 -0.35 0.76 -14.23
C ASP A 275 0.44 -0.37 -13.57
N LYS A 276 1.62 -0.71 -14.11
CA LYS A 276 2.57 -1.65 -13.51
C LYS A 276 3.01 -1.20 -12.12
N ARG A 277 3.33 0.08 -11.96
CA ARG A 277 3.80 0.62 -10.67
C ARG A 277 2.74 0.47 -9.58
N ILE A 278 1.50 0.87 -9.83
CA ILE A 278 0.44 0.76 -8.83
C ILE A 278 0.11 -0.71 -8.54
N ALA A 279 0.01 -1.54 -9.57
CA ALA A 279 -0.28 -2.96 -9.38
C ALA A 279 0.83 -3.67 -8.58
N GLY A 280 2.09 -3.27 -8.77
CA GLY A 280 3.23 -3.68 -7.94
C GLY A 280 3.04 -3.36 -6.45
N PHE A 281 2.59 -2.15 -6.12
CA PHE A 281 2.31 -1.81 -4.70
C PHE A 281 1.26 -2.71 -4.07
N ALA A 282 0.19 -3.05 -4.81
CA ALA A 282 -0.83 -3.97 -4.31
C ALA A 282 -0.28 -5.39 -4.10
N HIS A 283 0.61 -5.85 -4.98
CA HIS A 283 1.28 -7.14 -4.88
C HIS A 283 2.19 -7.20 -3.66
N ASP A 284 3.05 -6.20 -3.49
CA ASP A 284 4.01 -6.11 -2.39
C ASP A 284 3.29 -6.04 -1.03
N ALA A 285 2.17 -5.30 -0.97
CA ALA A 285 1.29 -5.22 0.19
C ALA A 285 0.55 -6.54 0.49
N GLY A 286 0.68 -7.58 -0.35
CA GLY A 286 0.09 -8.89 -0.13
C GLY A 286 -1.43 -8.94 -0.30
N LYS A 287 -2.00 -8.00 -1.04
CA LYS A 287 -3.46 -7.90 -1.24
C LYS A 287 -3.95 -8.91 -2.27
N GLY A 288 -5.23 -9.24 -2.20
CA GLY A 288 -5.91 -9.98 -3.27
C GLY A 288 -6.01 -9.05 -4.47
N ILE A 289 -5.79 -9.54 -5.67
CA ILE A 289 -5.73 -8.71 -6.87
C ILE A 289 -6.66 -9.27 -7.93
N VAL A 290 -7.47 -8.40 -8.52
CA VAL A 290 -8.28 -8.67 -9.72
C VAL A 290 -7.90 -7.65 -10.78
N ILE A 291 -7.52 -8.09 -11.97
CA ILE A 291 -7.24 -7.19 -13.10
C ILE A 291 -8.56 -6.94 -13.83
N VAL A 292 -8.98 -5.69 -13.91
CA VAL A 292 -10.25 -5.29 -14.52
C VAL A 292 -9.98 -4.47 -15.78
N VAL A 293 -10.22 -5.07 -16.95
CA VAL A 293 -10.06 -4.40 -18.25
C VAL A 293 -11.37 -3.71 -18.61
N ASN A 294 -11.42 -2.39 -18.38
CA ASN A 294 -12.60 -1.58 -18.63
C ASN A 294 -12.61 -1.00 -20.05
N LYS A 295 -13.78 -0.47 -20.46
CA LYS A 295 -14.08 0.01 -21.82
C LYS A 295 -13.93 -1.08 -22.87
N TRP A 296 -14.16 -2.34 -22.48
CA TRP A 296 -14.07 -3.45 -23.43
C TRP A 296 -15.07 -3.32 -24.59
N ASP A 297 -16.12 -2.51 -24.46
CA ASP A 297 -17.08 -2.23 -25.52
C ASP A 297 -16.54 -1.44 -26.71
N THR A 298 -15.38 -0.78 -26.56
CA THR A 298 -14.87 0.16 -27.58
C THR A 298 -13.89 -0.47 -28.56
N LEU A 299 -13.40 -1.67 -28.28
CA LEU A 299 -12.55 -2.43 -29.20
C LEU A 299 -13.41 -3.15 -30.25
N ASP A 300 -12.96 -3.11 -31.51
CA ASP A 300 -13.44 -3.99 -32.56
C ASP A 300 -12.95 -5.41 -32.28
N LYS A 301 -13.89 -6.35 -32.12
CA LYS A 301 -13.60 -7.70 -31.61
C LYS A 301 -13.59 -8.71 -32.74
N ASP A 302 -12.55 -9.51 -32.75
CA ASP A 302 -12.52 -10.80 -33.45
C ASP A 302 -12.35 -11.96 -32.44
N ASN A 303 -12.18 -13.18 -32.95
CA ASN A 303 -12.02 -14.37 -32.10
C ASN A 303 -10.67 -14.41 -31.34
N HIS A 304 -9.71 -13.56 -31.68
CA HIS A 304 -8.35 -13.56 -31.12
C HIS A 304 -8.12 -12.43 -30.13
N THR A 305 -8.85 -11.32 -30.27
CA THR A 305 -8.67 -10.07 -29.51
C THR A 305 -8.57 -10.29 -27.99
N MET A 306 -9.45 -11.13 -27.42
CA MET A 306 -9.43 -11.40 -25.98
C MET A 306 -8.19 -12.17 -25.52
N LYS A 307 -7.73 -13.13 -26.34
CA LYS A 307 -6.57 -13.95 -26.03
C LYS A 307 -5.27 -13.15 -26.18
N GLU A 308 -5.16 -12.34 -27.23
CA GLU A 308 -4.02 -11.46 -27.47
C GLU A 308 -3.86 -10.44 -26.35
N PHE A 309 -4.96 -9.83 -25.90
CA PHE A 309 -4.93 -8.89 -24.77
C PHE A 309 -4.56 -9.57 -23.45
N GLU A 310 -5.04 -10.80 -23.24
CA GLU A 310 -4.64 -11.59 -22.07
C GLU A 310 -3.13 -11.90 -22.10
N GLU A 311 -2.59 -12.34 -23.24
CA GLU A 311 -1.15 -12.60 -23.41
C GLU A 311 -0.31 -11.33 -23.16
N ASP A 312 -0.77 -10.17 -23.61
CA ASP A 312 -0.14 -8.87 -23.34
C ASP A 312 -0.14 -8.55 -21.83
N ILE A 313 -1.29 -8.68 -21.15
CA ILE A 313 -1.38 -8.50 -19.70
C ILE A 313 -0.42 -9.45 -18.97
N ARG A 314 -0.39 -10.74 -19.34
CA ARG A 314 0.49 -11.72 -18.69
C ARG A 314 1.98 -11.43 -18.96
N SER A 315 2.32 -10.87 -20.12
CA SER A 315 3.68 -10.43 -20.45
C SER A 315 4.12 -9.22 -19.62
N GLU A 316 3.24 -8.22 -19.48
CA GLU A 316 3.53 -6.96 -18.80
C GLU A 316 3.43 -7.07 -17.26
N PHE A 317 2.55 -7.95 -16.76
CA PHE A 317 2.30 -8.20 -15.33
C PHE A 317 2.70 -9.63 -14.91
N ARG A 318 3.94 -10.03 -15.21
CA ARG A 318 4.44 -11.40 -14.89
C ARG A 318 4.33 -11.77 -13.41
N TYR A 319 4.37 -10.79 -12.52
CA TYR A 319 4.26 -10.98 -11.07
C TYR A 319 2.81 -11.11 -10.57
N LEU A 320 1.82 -10.95 -11.47
CA LEU A 320 0.38 -11.11 -11.20
C LEU A 320 -0.23 -12.25 -12.02
N ASP A 321 0.56 -13.29 -12.31
CA ASP A 321 0.09 -14.50 -12.99
C ASP A 321 -1.08 -15.17 -12.26
N TYR A 322 -1.13 -15.06 -10.94
CA TYR A 322 -2.22 -15.56 -10.11
C TYR A 322 -3.50 -14.72 -10.19
N ALA A 323 -3.45 -13.48 -10.67
CA ALA A 323 -4.62 -12.60 -10.64
C ALA A 323 -5.61 -12.95 -11.76
N PRO A 324 -6.93 -13.06 -11.47
CA PRO A 324 -7.95 -13.20 -12.49
C PRO A 324 -8.05 -11.91 -13.33
N ILE A 325 -8.36 -12.08 -14.62
CA ILE A 325 -8.55 -10.98 -15.58
C ILE A 325 -10.04 -10.93 -15.98
N VAL A 326 -10.68 -9.80 -15.74
CA VAL A 326 -12.10 -9.59 -16.00
C VAL A 326 -12.29 -8.45 -16.99
N TYR A 327 -12.95 -8.74 -18.10
CA TYR A 327 -13.25 -7.76 -19.14
C TYR A 327 -14.65 -7.17 -18.92
N VAL A 328 -14.75 -5.86 -18.76
CA VAL A 328 -15.99 -5.16 -18.40
C VAL A 328 -16.21 -3.90 -19.22
N SER A 329 -17.44 -3.39 -19.17
CA SER A 329 -17.75 -2.05 -19.62
C SER A 329 -18.66 -1.35 -18.63
N ALA A 330 -18.16 -0.27 -18.03
CA ALA A 330 -18.99 0.63 -17.23
C ALA A 330 -20.13 1.28 -18.04
N LYS A 331 -19.93 1.47 -19.36
CA LYS A 331 -20.89 2.17 -20.23
C LYS A 331 -22.07 1.29 -20.61
N THR A 332 -21.80 0.05 -21.00
CA THR A 332 -22.85 -0.91 -21.42
C THR A 332 -23.30 -1.82 -20.30
N LYS A 333 -22.70 -1.69 -19.11
CA LYS A 333 -22.84 -2.59 -17.95
C LYS A 333 -22.44 -4.05 -18.24
N GLN A 334 -21.64 -4.27 -19.29
CA GLN A 334 -21.18 -5.61 -19.66
C GLN A 334 -20.36 -6.23 -18.51
N ARG A 335 -20.80 -7.41 -18.05
CA ARG A 335 -20.12 -8.29 -17.08
C ARG A 335 -19.84 -7.67 -15.69
N LEU A 336 -20.43 -6.53 -15.36
CA LEU A 336 -20.24 -5.91 -14.04
C LEU A 336 -20.78 -6.75 -12.88
N HIS A 337 -21.86 -7.50 -13.11
CA HIS A 337 -22.47 -8.38 -12.12
C HIS A 337 -21.53 -9.50 -11.62
N GLN A 338 -20.44 -9.79 -12.33
CA GLN A 338 -19.47 -10.84 -11.94
C GLN A 338 -18.45 -10.32 -10.93
N LEU A 339 -18.25 -9.00 -10.82
CA LEU A 339 -17.20 -8.44 -9.97
C LEU A 339 -17.39 -8.79 -8.48
N PRO A 340 -18.58 -8.66 -7.86
CA PRO A 340 -18.75 -9.02 -6.45
C PRO A 340 -18.42 -10.50 -6.17
N GLU A 341 -18.88 -11.41 -7.03
CA GLU A 341 -18.63 -12.86 -6.91
C GLU A 341 -17.12 -13.15 -7.00
N ILE A 342 -16.40 -12.52 -7.94
CA ILE A 342 -14.95 -12.70 -8.08
C ILE A 342 -14.20 -12.14 -6.87
N ILE A 343 -14.60 -10.97 -6.36
CA ILE A 343 -13.99 -10.37 -5.15
C ILE A 343 -14.19 -11.29 -3.95
N GLU A 344 -15.38 -11.89 -3.80
CA GLU A 344 -15.69 -12.85 -2.75
C GLU A 344 -14.77 -14.08 -2.83
N THR A 345 -14.66 -14.71 -4.01
CA THR A 345 -13.75 -15.85 -4.24
C THR A 345 -12.30 -15.50 -3.92
N VAL A 346 -11.81 -14.35 -4.36
CA VAL A 346 -10.43 -13.93 -4.06
C VAL A 346 -10.23 -13.72 -2.57
N SER A 347 -11.20 -13.13 -1.87
CA SER A 347 -11.13 -12.96 -0.41
C SER A 347 -11.10 -14.30 0.32
N GLN A 348 -11.94 -15.25 -0.10
CA GLN A 348 -11.94 -16.62 0.43
C GLN A 348 -10.58 -17.30 0.24
N ASN A 349 -9.99 -17.21 -0.96
CA ASN A 349 -8.67 -17.75 -1.26
C ASN A 349 -7.56 -17.15 -0.38
N GLN A 350 -7.64 -15.85 -0.04
CA GLN A 350 -6.69 -15.21 0.87
C GLN A 350 -6.75 -15.77 2.31
N THR A 351 -7.93 -16.25 2.72
CA THR A 351 -8.19 -16.80 4.07
C THR A 351 -8.02 -18.30 4.17
N LEU A 352 -7.79 -18.98 3.04
CA LEU A 352 -7.66 -20.43 2.98
C LEU A 352 -6.51 -20.91 3.88
N ARG A 353 -6.85 -21.80 4.83
CA ARG A 353 -5.90 -22.48 5.72
C ARG A 353 -5.69 -23.93 5.28
N ILE A 354 -4.44 -24.28 5.01
CA ILE A 354 -4.02 -25.60 4.60
C ILE A 354 -3.49 -26.38 5.81
N PRO A 355 -4.01 -27.59 6.09
CA PRO A 355 -3.46 -28.47 7.11
C PRO A 355 -1.99 -28.79 6.84
N SER A 356 -1.16 -28.73 7.89
CA SER A 356 0.29 -28.96 7.75
C SER A 356 0.61 -30.34 7.16
N SER A 357 -0.16 -31.39 7.46
CA SER A 357 0.05 -32.71 6.87
C SER A 357 -0.05 -32.69 5.34
N ILE A 358 -1.16 -32.16 4.81
CA ILE A 358 -1.44 -32.10 3.37
C ILE A 358 -0.40 -31.22 2.66
N LEU A 359 -0.02 -30.09 3.27
CA LEU A 359 1.05 -29.25 2.74
C LEU A 359 2.38 -30.01 2.62
N ASN A 360 2.73 -30.80 3.65
CA ASN A 360 3.97 -31.57 3.63
C ASN A 360 3.95 -32.68 2.57
N ASP A 361 2.80 -33.33 2.35
CA ASP A 361 2.67 -34.33 1.28
C ASP A 361 2.96 -33.71 -0.09
N VAL A 362 2.35 -32.54 -0.39
CA VAL A 362 2.60 -31.79 -1.63
C VAL A 362 4.07 -31.40 -1.79
N ILE A 363 4.71 -30.93 -0.72
CA ILE A 363 6.13 -30.53 -0.75
C ILE A 363 7.04 -31.75 -0.96
N MET A 364 6.76 -32.89 -0.32
CA MET A 364 7.56 -34.10 -0.49
C MET A 364 7.43 -34.67 -1.90
N ASP A 365 6.23 -34.66 -2.48
CA ASP A 365 5.99 -35.04 -3.87
C ASP A 365 6.74 -34.11 -4.84
N ALA A 366 6.72 -32.80 -4.58
CA ALA A 366 7.48 -31.82 -5.34
C ALA A 366 8.99 -32.09 -5.33
N VAL A 367 9.55 -32.41 -4.15
CA VAL A 367 10.97 -32.74 -3.97
C VAL A 367 11.34 -34.06 -4.66
N ALA A 368 10.42 -35.03 -4.71
CA ALA A 368 10.63 -36.29 -5.42
C ALA A 368 10.72 -36.09 -6.95
N ILE A 369 9.89 -35.20 -7.50
CA ILE A 369 9.89 -34.86 -8.94
C ILE A 369 11.13 -34.04 -9.32
N ASN A 370 11.45 -33.02 -8.51
CA ASN A 370 12.58 -32.12 -8.75
C ASN A 370 13.48 -32.08 -7.51
N PRO A 371 14.52 -32.93 -7.46
CA PRO A 371 15.41 -33.01 -6.32
C PRO A 371 16.03 -31.67 -5.93
N THR A 372 16.12 -31.44 -4.62
CA THR A 372 16.71 -30.23 -4.04
C THR A 372 18.14 -29.94 -4.53
N PRO A 373 18.51 -28.66 -4.73
CA PRO A 373 19.84 -28.27 -5.18
C PRO A 373 20.95 -28.69 -4.20
N THR A 374 22.17 -28.80 -4.74
CA THR A 374 23.39 -28.99 -3.96
C THR A 374 24.33 -27.83 -4.26
N ASP A 375 24.76 -27.11 -3.24
CA ASP A 375 25.76 -26.05 -3.34
C ASP A 375 26.93 -26.33 -2.41
N LYS A 376 28.16 -26.12 -2.89
CA LYS A 376 29.42 -26.35 -2.14
C LYS A 376 29.47 -27.71 -1.40
N GLY A 377 28.92 -28.77 -2.01
CA GLY A 377 28.88 -30.12 -1.44
C GLY A 377 27.81 -30.34 -0.36
N LYS A 378 26.98 -29.34 -0.04
CA LYS A 378 25.83 -29.45 0.86
C LYS A 378 24.53 -29.46 0.06
N ARG A 379 23.71 -30.48 0.29
CA ARG A 379 22.36 -30.57 -0.29
C ARG A 379 21.37 -29.80 0.60
N LEU A 380 20.49 -29.02 -0.02
CA LEU A 380 19.33 -28.45 0.65
C LEU A 380 18.45 -29.58 1.19
N LYS A 381 18.17 -29.60 2.48
CA LYS A 381 17.25 -30.55 3.11
C LYS A 381 16.04 -29.78 3.60
N ILE A 382 14.88 -30.10 3.05
CA ILE A 382 13.58 -29.61 3.54
C ILE A 382 13.08 -30.62 4.58
N PHE A 383 12.82 -30.14 5.80
CA PHE A 383 12.33 -30.99 6.88
C PHE A 383 10.81 -31.05 6.91
N TYR A 384 10.17 -29.88 6.90
CA TYR A 384 8.73 -29.74 6.85
C TYR A 384 8.35 -28.30 6.46
N ALA A 385 7.10 -28.08 6.07
CA ALA A 385 6.50 -26.78 5.85
C ALA A 385 5.23 -26.60 6.69
N THR A 386 4.88 -25.36 7.02
CA THR A 386 3.62 -25.02 7.71
C THR A 386 3.13 -23.66 7.25
N GLN A 387 1.81 -23.43 7.28
CA GLN A 387 1.22 -22.12 7.03
C GLN A 387 1.11 -21.34 8.35
N VAL A 388 1.74 -20.17 8.41
CA VAL A 388 1.83 -19.33 9.62
C VAL A 388 0.91 -18.12 9.59
N ALA A 389 0.48 -17.67 8.41
CA ALA A 389 -0.44 -16.55 8.26
C ALA A 389 -1.39 -16.73 7.08
N ILE A 390 -2.45 -15.94 7.09
CA ILE A 390 -3.42 -15.73 6.02
C ILE A 390 -3.43 -14.23 5.67
N LYS A 391 -4.01 -13.86 4.51
CA LYS A 391 -4.08 -12.47 4.01
C LYS A 391 -2.72 -11.73 4.01
N PRO A 392 -1.72 -12.18 3.23
CA PRO A 392 -1.76 -13.32 2.31
C PRO A 392 -1.36 -14.66 2.95
N PRO A 393 -1.76 -15.80 2.35
CA PRO A 393 -1.26 -17.12 2.74
C PRO A 393 0.27 -17.14 2.80
N THR A 394 0.81 -17.35 4.01
CA THR A 394 2.26 -17.32 4.26
C THR A 394 2.70 -18.67 4.79
N PHE A 395 3.62 -19.29 4.08
CA PHE A 395 4.20 -20.59 4.38
C PHE A 395 5.63 -20.42 4.89
N VAL A 396 6.00 -21.20 5.91
CA VAL A 396 7.38 -21.32 6.38
C VAL A 396 7.88 -22.71 6.03
N VAL A 397 8.96 -22.77 5.26
CA VAL A 397 9.67 -24.01 4.92
C VAL A 397 10.91 -24.13 5.79
N PHE A 398 10.97 -25.18 6.60
CA PHE A 398 12.08 -25.44 7.51
C PHE A 398 13.17 -26.26 6.83
N VAL A 399 14.38 -25.69 6.79
CA VAL A 399 15.53 -26.25 6.07
C VAL A 399 16.76 -26.39 6.96
N ASN A 400 17.80 -27.06 6.46
CA ASN A 400 19.10 -27.15 7.12
C ASN A 400 19.88 -25.82 7.10
N GLU A 401 19.92 -25.12 5.97
CA GLU A 401 20.60 -23.83 5.79
C GLU A 401 19.76 -22.96 4.85
N GLU A 402 19.43 -21.72 5.26
CA GLU A 402 18.55 -20.82 4.50
C GLU A 402 19.15 -20.41 3.15
N GLU A 403 20.46 -20.18 3.12
CA GLU A 403 21.22 -19.78 1.93
C GLU A 403 21.16 -20.82 0.79
N LEU A 404 20.88 -22.09 1.09
CA LEU A 404 20.76 -23.15 0.09
C LEU A 404 19.41 -23.09 -0.66
N MET A 405 18.42 -22.38 -0.13
CA MET A 405 17.13 -22.18 -0.80
C MET A 405 17.23 -21.03 -1.81
N HIS A 406 17.71 -21.32 -3.01
CA HIS A 406 17.75 -20.35 -4.09
C HIS A 406 16.34 -19.94 -4.56
N PHE A 407 16.17 -18.71 -5.03
CA PHE A 407 14.86 -18.16 -5.43
C PHE A 407 14.14 -19.04 -6.45
N SER A 408 14.88 -19.66 -7.37
CA SER A 408 14.31 -20.53 -8.41
C SER A 408 13.66 -21.79 -7.82
N TYR A 409 14.22 -22.36 -6.74
CA TYR A 409 13.62 -23.50 -6.07
C TYR A 409 12.43 -23.09 -5.20
N SER A 410 12.51 -21.92 -4.54
CA SER A 410 11.37 -21.33 -3.82
C SER A 410 10.17 -21.11 -4.76
N ARG A 411 10.40 -20.52 -5.94
CA ARG A 411 9.38 -20.36 -6.99
C ARG A 411 8.83 -21.69 -7.52
N PHE A 412 9.69 -22.71 -7.62
CA PHE A 412 9.22 -24.06 -7.97
C PHE A 412 8.23 -24.60 -6.93
N LEU A 413 8.54 -24.48 -5.63
CA LEU A 413 7.64 -24.89 -4.55
C LEU A 413 6.35 -24.05 -4.55
N GLU A 414 6.45 -22.74 -4.77
CA GLU A 414 5.29 -21.85 -4.94
C GLU A 414 4.34 -22.38 -6.01
N ASN A 415 4.87 -22.71 -7.19
CA ASN A 415 4.09 -23.25 -8.29
C ASN A 415 3.45 -24.61 -7.97
N GLN A 416 4.11 -25.47 -7.19
CA GLN A 416 3.49 -26.73 -6.76
C GLN A 416 2.34 -26.49 -5.77
N ILE A 417 2.53 -25.57 -4.81
CA ILE A 417 1.48 -25.19 -3.86
C ILE A 417 0.27 -24.62 -4.62
N ARG A 418 0.48 -23.70 -5.57
CA ARG A 418 -0.60 -23.11 -6.39
C ARG A 418 -1.32 -24.11 -7.29
N ARG A 419 -0.66 -25.20 -7.70
CA ARG A 419 -1.30 -26.29 -8.46
C ARG A 419 -2.15 -27.19 -7.58
N ALA A 420 -1.75 -27.36 -6.32
CA ALA A 420 -2.44 -28.25 -5.38
C ALA A 420 -3.64 -27.58 -4.69
N PHE A 421 -3.63 -26.24 -4.56
CA PHE A 421 -4.62 -25.49 -3.79
C PHE A 421 -5.09 -24.24 -4.55
N GLU A 422 -6.35 -23.85 -4.31
CA GLU A 422 -6.98 -22.69 -4.94
C GLU A 422 -6.46 -21.38 -4.32
N PHE A 423 -5.39 -20.83 -4.92
CA PHE A 423 -4.82 -19.54 -4.56
C PHE A 423 -4.92 -18.51 -5.70
N GLU A 424 -5.92 -18.64 -6.56
CA GLU A 424 -6.22 -17.64 -7.59
C GLU A 424 -6.60 -16.31 -6.93
N GLY A 425 -6.10 -15.21 -7.48
CA GLY A 425 -6.29 -13.86 -6.98
C GLY A 425 -5.48 -13.50 -5.74
N THR A 426 -4.77 -14.43 -5.10
CA THR A 426 -3.96 -14.14 -3.92
C THR A 426 -2.46 -14.40 -4.15
N PRO A 427 -1.57 -13.47 -3.75
CA PRO A 427 -0.15 -13.78 -3.66
C PRO A 427 0.06 -14.77 -2.51
N ILE A 428 1.04 -15.67 -2.64
CA ILE A 428 1.48 -16.51 -1.54
C ILE A 428 2.92 -16.16 -1.17
N ARG A 429 3.23 -16.18 0.14
CA ARG A 429 4.57 -15.87 0.64
C ARG A 429 5.23 -17.16 1.12
N ILE A 430 6.45 -17.43 0.67
CA ILE A 430 7.27 -18.54 1.16
C ILE A 430 8.47 -17.96 1.91
N LEU A 431 8.48 -18.18 3.22
CA LEU A 431 9.60 -17.86 4.10
C LEU A 431 10.43 -19.12 4.31
N THR A 432 11.75 -18.97 4.24
CA THR A 432 12.68 -20.06 4.55
C THR A 432 13.24 -19.84 5.94
N ARG A 433 13.22 -20.88 6.78
CA ARG A 433 13.83 -20.81 8.11
C ARG A 433 14.72 -22.00 8.39
N ARG A 434 15.86 -21.76 9.02
CA ARG A 434 16.71 -22.82 9.55
C ARG A 434 16.02 -23.52 10.71
N ARG A 435 15.92 -24.85 10.64
CA ARG A 435 15.52 -25.66 11.78
C ARG A 435 16.61 -25.57 12.86
N LYS A 436 16.24 -25.07 14.04
CA LYS A 436 17.12 -25.05 15.21
C LYS A 436 17.34 -26.46 15.75
#